data_AF-A0A7S3I7G6-F1
#
_entry.id   AF-A0A7S3I7G6-F1
#
_cell.length_a   1.000
_cell.length_b   1.000
_cell.length_c   1.000
_cell.angle_alpha   90.00
_cell.angle_beta   90.00
_cell.angle_gamma   90.00
#
_symmetry.space_group_name_H-M   'P 1'
#
loop_
_entity.id
_entity.type
_entity.pdbx_description
1 polymer ?
#
loop_
_entity_poly.entity_id
_entity_poly.type
_entity_poly.pdbx_seq_one_letter_code
_entity_poly.pdbx_strand_id
1 'polypeptide(L)'
;VIGIAKHLCGGATDLALASYQKLASDQLIGLSMASCCHHTCDTKTYVNLPFILKEVGIPERQFNAFVKCSSWAVSSQALQSPMRRAGFKLKRLLDLGRLLF
;
A
#
# COMPACT_ATOMS: atom_id res chain seq x y z
N VAL A 1 -1.53 -2.80 23.64
CA VAL A 1 -2.56 -2.69 22.57
C VAL A 1 -2.21 -3.65 21.44
N ILE A 2 -3.18 -4.41 20.95
CA ILE A 2 -3.05 -5.18 19.70
C ILE A 2 -4.00 -4.56 18.67
N GLY A 3 -3.46 -4.14 17.52
CA GLY A 3 -4.24 -3.62 16.40
C GLY A 3 -4.63 -4.73 15.43
N ILE A 4 -5.92 -4.86 15.13
CA ILE A 4 -6.43 -5.79 14.11
C ILE A 4 -7.35 -5.02 13.17
N ALA A 5 -7.04 -5.06 11.88
CA ALA A 5 -7.87 -4.42 10.87
C ALA A 5 -8.05 -5.32 9.64
N LYS A 6 -9.29 -5.44 9.17
CA LYS A 6 -9.62 -6.14 7.92
C LYS A 6 -10.19 -5.17 6.90
N HIS A 7 -9.84 -5.41 5.65
CA HIS A 7 -10.31 -4.66 4.48
C HIS A 7 -9.96 -3.16 4.54
N LEU A 8 -8.75 -2.81 5.01
CA LEU A 8 -8.28 -1.44 4.84
C LEU A 8 -7.89 -1.20 3.39
N CYS A 9 -8.54 -0.22 2.78
CA CYS A 9 -8.46 0.04 1.35
C CYS A 9 -7.73 1.37 1.10
N GLY A 10 -6.79 1.36 0.15
CA GLY A 10 -5.96 2.50 -0.20
C GLY A 10 -5.35 3.21 1.02
N GLY A 11 -5.48 4.53 1.02
CA GLY A 11 -4.99 5.44 2.06
C GLY A 11 -5.53 5.19 3.47
N ALA A 12 -6.64 4.47 3.65
CA ALA A 12 -7.11 4.11 4.99
C ALA A 12 -6.11 3.20 5.72
N THR A 13 -5.42 2.33 4.98
CA THR A 13 -4.33 1.50 5.52
C THR A 13 -3.18 2.37 6.03
N ASP A 14 -2.85 3.38 5.25
CA ASP A 14 -1.73 4.27 5.47
C ASP A 14 -2.01 5.21 6.66
N LEU A 15 -3.22 5.76 6.76
CA LEU A 15 -3.67 6.54 7.92
C LEU A 15 -3.74 5.70 9.22
N ALA A 16 -4.14 4.43 9.13
CA ALA A 16 -4.12 3.53 10.28
C ALA A 16 -2.69 3.29 10.77
N LEU A 17 -1.75 3.01 9.87
CA LEU A 17 -0.32 2.86 10.20
C LEU A 17 0.24 4.11 10.86
N ALA A 18 0.00 5.29 10.26
CA ALA A 18 0.46 6.56 10.82
C ALA A 18 -0.14 6.84 12.21
N SER A 19 -1.38 6.39 12.46
CA SER A 19 -2.01 6.49 13.78
C SER A 19 -1.33 5.57 14.80
N TYR A 20 -1.01 4.33 14.43
CA TYR A 20 -0.35 3.38 15.32
C TYR A 20 1.11 3.75 15.62
N GLN A 21 1.83 4.38 14.68
CA GLN A 21 3.20 4.85 14.88
C GLN A 21 3.30 5.94 15.97
N LYS A 22 2.20 6.65 16.25
CA LYS A 22 2.15 7.66 17.32
C LYS A 22 2.00 7.07 18.72
N LEU A 23 1.68 5.78 18.85
CA LEU A 23 1.67 5.11 20.13
C LEU A 23 3.10 4.92 20.62
N ALA A 24 3.30 5.00 21.93
CA ALA A 24 4.60 4.65 22.52
C ALA A 24 4.92 3.17 22.21
N SER A 25 6.20 2.86 22.03
CA SER A 25 6.66 1.53 21.58
C SER A 25 6.29 0.41 22.55
N ASP A 26 6.13 0.72 23.83
CA ASP A 26 5.68 -0.19 24.89
C ASP A 26 4.15 -0.38 24.90
N GLN A 27 3.40 0.50 24.23
CA GLN A 27 1.94 0.43 24.16
C GLN A 27 1.44 -0.44 23.01
N LEU A 28 2.20 -0.60 21.92
CA LEU A 28 1.81 -1.45 20.78
C LEU A 28 2.51 -2.82 20.87
N ILE A 29 1.74 -3.85 21.20
CA ILE A 29 2.22 -5.23 21.36
C ILE A 29 2.24 -5.97 20.02
N GLY A 30 1.35 -5.60 19.09
CA GLY A 30 1.28 -6.23 17.78
C GLY A 30 0.26 -5.58 16.85
N LEU A 31 0.45 -5.80 15.55
CA LEU A 31 -0.39 -5.27 14.49
C LEU A 31 -0.64 -6.34 13.41
N SER A 32 -1.90 -6.56 13.07
CA SER A 32 -2.31 -7.40 11.93
C SER A 32 -3.29 -6.64 11.05
N MET A 33 -2.92 -6.42 9.79
CA MET A 33 -3.73 -5.66 8.83
C MET A 33 -3.85 -6.39 7.50
N ALA A 34 -5.07 -6.47 6.97
CA ALA A 34 -5.33 -6.96 5.62
C ALA A 34 -5.64 -5.81 4.66
N SER A 35 -4.67 -5.44 3.82
CA SER A 35 -4.82 -4.42 2.77
C SER A 35 -5.55 -4.98 1.53
N CYS A 36 -6.48 -4.21 0.95
CA CYS A 36 -7.33 -4.65 -0.18
C CYS A 36 -7.08 -3.90 -1.49
N CYS A 37 -7.46 -2.62 -1.48
CA CYS A 37 -7.58 -1.80 -2.69
C CYS A 37 -6.39 -0.86 -2.84
N HIS A 38 -5.21 -1.41 -3.10
CA HIS A 38 -4.00 -0.63 -3.38
C HIS A 38 -4.17 0.40 -4.52
N HIS A 39 -5.09 0.16 -5.44
CA HIS A 39 -5.38 1.05 -6.55
C HIS A 39 -6.03 2.38 -6.16
N THR A 40 -6.50 2.50 -4.91
CA THR A 40 -7.06 3.74 -4.36
C THR A 40 -6.07 4.48 -3.44
N CYS A 41 -4.80 4.07 -3.39
CA CYS A 41 -3.76 4.86 -2.73
C CYS A 41 -3.56 6.19 -3.47
N ASP A 42 -3.18 7.23 -2.74
CA ASP A 42 -2.85 8.54 -3.29
C ASP A 42 -1.60 9.11 -2.62
N THR A 43 -1.04 10.16 -3.20
CA THR A 43 0.18 10.80 -2.71
C THR A 43 -0.04 11.58 -1.41
N LYS A 44 -1.29 11.89 -1.04
CA LYS A 44 -1.60 12.67 0.17
C LYS A 44 -1.60 11.81 1.42
N THR A 45 -1.92 10.51 1.27
CA THR A 45 -2.13 9.59 2.39
C THR A 45 -1.12 8.48 2.47
N TYR A 46 -0.49 8.08 1.35
CA TYR A 46 0.47 6.98 1.35
C TYR A 46 1.67 7.30 2.24
N VAL A 47 1.90 6.45 3.24
CA VAL A 47 2.82 6.74 4.36
C VAL A 47 4.28 6.90 3.95
N ASN A 48 4.73 6.18 2.92
CA ASN A 48 6.12 6.20 2.48
C ASN A 48 6.28 6.68 1.04
N LEU A 49 5.75 7.86 0.76
CA LEU A 49 5.91 8.47 -0.55
C LEU A 49 7.39 8.59 -0.99
N PRO A 50 8.37 8.95 -0.12
CA PRO A 50 9.77 9.01 -0.50
C PRO A 50 10.33 7.68 -1.05
N PHE A 51 9.95 6.54 -0.48
CA PHE A 51 10.35 5.22 -1.00
C PHE A 51 9.91 5.01 -2.44
N ILE A 52 8.67 5.35 -2.77
CA ILE A 52 8.15 5.19 -4.14
C ILE A 52 8.83 6.16 -5.11
N LEU A 53 9.03 7.41 -4.68
CA LEU A 53 9.61 8.45 -5.54
C LEU A 53 11.11 8.26 -5.78
N LYS A 54 11.87 7.85 -4.76
CA LYS A 54 13.34 7.78 -4.80
C LYS A 54 13.87 6.38 -5.03
N GLU A 55 13.44 5.41 -4.22
CA GLU A 55 14.00 4.06 -4.26
C GLU A 55 13.40 3.22 -5.38
N VAL A 56 12.08 3.31 -5.59
CA VAL A 56 11.41 2.65 -6.73
C VAL A 56 11.57 3.47 -8.03
N GLY A 57 11.83 4.77 -7.91
CA GLY A 57 12.05 5.67 -9.05
C GLY A 57 10.78 6.04 -9.83
N ILE A 58 9.60 5.97 -9.20
CA ILE A 58 8.34 6.37 -9.83
C ILE A 58 8.09 7.85 -9.54
N PRO A 59 8.13 8.75 -10.53
CA PRO A 59 7.90 10.17 -10.29
C PRO A 59 6.46 10.43 -9.86
N GLU A 60 6.23 11.48 -9.07
CA GLU A 60 4.92 11.77 -8.47
C GLU A 60 3.80 11.89 -9.51
N ARG A 61 4.08 12.52 -10.66
CA ARG A 61 3.14 12.64 -11.79
C ARG A 61 2.65 11.29 -12.34
N GLN A 62 3.40 10.21 -12.10
CA GLN A 62 3.07 8.84 -12.53
C GLN A 62 2.49 7.99 -11.39
N PHE A 63 2.49 8.48 -10.15
CA PHE A 63 2.02 7.72 -8.99
C PHE A 63 0.59 7.20 -9.18
N ASN A 64 -0.32 8.04 -9.66
CA ASN A 64 -1.72 7.65 -9.87
C ASN A 64 -1.84 6.50 -10.90
N ALA A 65 -1.06 6.55 -11.98
CA ALA A 65 -1.04 5.48 -12.96
C ALA A 65 -0.44 4.20 -12.34
N PHE A 66 0.68 4.33 -11.62
CA PHE A 66 1.36 3.24 -10.92
C PHE A 66 0.42 2.48 -9.96
N VAL A 67 -0.31 3.19 -9.09
CA VAL A 67 -1.25 2.55 -8.17
C VAL A 67 -2.44 1.92 -8.89
N LYS A 68 -3.00 2.58 -9.92
CA LYS A 68 -4.10 2.01 -10.73
C LYS A 68 -3.72 0.67 -11.37
N CYS A 69 -2.47 0.54 -11.82
CA CYS A 69 -1.94 -0.70 -12.39
C CYS A 69 -1.92 -1.87 -11.38
N SER A 70 -1.94 -1.60 -10.07
CA SER A 70 -2.07 -2.66 -9.05
C SER A 70 -3.40 -3.42 -9.12
N SER A 71 -4.45 -2.83 -9.72
CA SER A 71 -5.75 -3.49 -9.92
C SER A 71 -5.66 -4.70 -10.87
N TRP A 72 -4.66 -4.75 -11.74
CA TRP A 72 -4.44 -5.88 -12.65
C TRP A 72 -4.21 -7.21 -11.91
N ALA A 73 -3.82 -7.18 -10.63
CA ALA A 73 -3.67 -8.41 -9.83
C ALA A 73 -4.98 -9.21 -9.71
N VAL A 74 -6.13 -8.51 -9.73
CA VAL A 74 -7.45 -9.06 -9.39
C VAL A 74 -8.53 -8.73 -10.43
N SER A 75 -8.26 -7.85 -11.39
CA SER A 75 -9.20 -7.53 -12.47
C SER A 75 -9.47 -8.75 -13.35
N SER A 76 -10.74 -8.97 -13.71
CA SER A 76 -11.19 -10.11 -14.52
C SER A 76 -10.48 -10.18 -15.87
N GLN A 77 -10.30 -9.04 -16.52
CA GLN A 77 -9.61 -8.91 -17.81
C GLN A 77 -8.12 -9.28 -17.73
N ALA A 78 -7.53 -9.14 -16.55
CA ALA A 78 -6.11 -9.41 -16.35
C ALA A 78 -5.83 -10.85 -15.91
N LEU A 79 -6.84 -11.66 -15.54
CA LEU A 79 -6.64 -13.00 -14.98
C LEU A 79 -5.78 -13.92 -15.85
N GLN A 80 -5.89 -13.79 -17.17
CA GLN A 80 -5.13 -14.57 -18.15
C GLN A 80 -4.02 -13.76 -18.83
N SER A 81 -3.83 -12.50 -18.43
CA SER A 81 -2.85 -11.61 -19.05
C SER A 81 -1.53 -11.59 -18.26
N PRO A 82 -0.40 -11.33 -18.92
CA PRO A 82 0.88 -11.15 -18.23
C PRO A 82 0.84 -9.98 -17.22
N MET A 83 -0.12 -9.07 -17.36
CA MET A 83 -0.30 -7.90 -16.48
C MET A 83 -0.72 -8.29 -15.06
N ARG A 84 -1.34 -9.46 -14.84
CA ARG A 84 -1.69 -9.90 -13.48
C ARG A 84 -0.47 -10.07 -12.59
N ARG A 85 0.62 -10.63 -13.13
CA ARG A 85 1.88 -10.75 -12.39
C ARG A 85 2.44 -9.37 -12.06
N ALA A 86 2.37 -8.42 -12.98
CA ALA A 86 2.78 -7.04 -12.73
C ALA A 86 1.92 -6.41 -11.62
N GLY A 87 0.60 -6.55 -11.67
CA GLY A 87 -0.30 -6.07 -10.63
C GLY A 87 0.06 -6.57 -9.22
N PHE A 88 0.36 -7.87 -9.07
CA PHE A 88 0.81 -8.40 -7.78
C PHE A 88 2.15 -7.83 -7.33
N LYS A 89 3.10 -7.63 -8.24
CA LYS A 89 4.38 -6.99 -7.91
C LYS A 89 4.17 -5.54 -7.45
N LEU A 90 3.28 -4.80 -8.10
CA LEU A 90 2.96 -3.43 -7.72
C LEU A 90 2.29 -3.35 -6.34
N LYS A 91 1.35 -4.26 -6.04
CA LYS A 91 0.79 -4.39 -4.68
C LYS A 91 1.89 -4.63 -3.64
N ARG A 92 2.81 -5.55 -3.93
CA ARG A 92 3.96 -5.85 -3.04
C ARG A 92 4.90 -4.67 -2.85
N LEU A 93 5.12 -3.84 -3.88
CA LEU A 93 5.93 -2.62 -3.73
C LEU A 93 5.27 -1.63 -2.76
N LEU A 94 3.94 -1.44 -2.88
CA LEU A 94 3.20 -0.59 -1.96
C LEU A 94 3.21 -1.14 -0.52
N ASP A 95 3.08 -2.46 -0.35
CA ASP A 95 3.16 -3.08 0.98
C ASP A 95 4.58 -3.06 1.54
N LEU A 96 5.61 -3.22 0.70
CA LEU A 96 7.01 -3.07 1.13
C LEU A 96 7.28 -1.65 1.61
N GLY A 97 6.81 -0.63 0.89
CA GLY A 97 6.94 0.76 1.35
C GLY A 97 6.25 1.01 2.69
N ARG A 98 5.13 0.33 2.98
CA ARG A 98 4.47 0.37 4.30
C ARG A 98 5.25 -0.32 5.41
N LEU A 99 6.00 -1.38 5.09
CA LEU A 99 6.86 -2.07 6.06
C LEU A 99 8.14 -1.29 6.35
N LEU A 100 8.60 -0.48 5.40
CA LEU A 100 9.79 0.37 5.50
C LEU A 100 9.47 1.80 5.98
N PHE A 101 8.20 2.08 6.30
CA PHE A 101 7.74 3.36 6.84
C PHE A 101 8.00 3.42 8.35
#